data_AF-A0A327TAE5-F1
#
_entry.id   AF-A0A327TAE5-F1
#
_cell.length_a   1.000
_cell.length_b   1.000
_cell.length_c   1.000
_cell.angle_alpha   90.00
_cell.angle_beta   90.00
_cell.angle_gamma   90.00
#
_symmetry.space_group_name_H-M   'P 1'
#
loop_
_entity.id
_entity.type
_entity.pdbx_description
1 polymer ?
#
loop_
_entity_poly.entity_id
_entity_poly.type
_entity_poly.pdbx_seq_one_letter_code
_entity_poly.pdbx_strand_id
1 'polypeptide(L)'
;MADVPTAAAPSLAALDAVVDLACRPPTGVSRAKQLRWVAGELRTALERGAIPPTAARSLGALLAPDTLAAYLTAAERGLLRRKPAARPDHASPASVRVREDCLRILGVQAGIPLTLPERDRPKVT
;
A
#
# COMPACT_ATOMS: atom_id res chain seq x y z
N MET A 1 -31.82 -10.41 3.68
CA MET A 1 -30.61 -9.66 4.09
C MET A 1 -30.00 -9.12 2.81
N ALA A 2 -30.09 -7.82 2.59
CA ALA A 2 -29.59 -7.21 1.36
C ALA A 2 -28.07 -7.32 1.31
N ASP A 3 -27.58 -8.02 0.30
CA ASP A 3 -26.18 -8.02 -0.11
C ASP A 3 -25.89 -6.60 -0.61
N VAL A 4 -25.24 -5.79 0.23
CA VAL A 4 -24.82 -4.45 -0.17
C VAL A 4 -23.72 -4.67 -1.21
N PRO A 5 -23.85 -4.16 -2.45
CA PRO A 5 -22.74 -4.23 -3.37
C PRO A 5 -21.59 -3.50 -2.69
N THR A 6 -20.49 -4.22 -2.40
CA THR A 6 -19.20 -3.62 -2.08
C THR A 6 -18.98 -2.52 -3.11
N ALA A 7 -19.20 -1.27 -2.71
CA ALA A 7 -19.15 -0.15 -3.63
C ALA A 7 -17.82 -0.25 -4.35
N ALA A 8 -17.85 -0.42 -5.68
CA ALA A 8 -16.65 -0.62 -6.49
C ALA A 8 -15.72 0.55 -6.20
N ALA A 9 -14.68 0.35 -5.38
CA ALA A 9 -13.79 1.41 -4.97
C ALA A 9 -12.96 1.82 -6.21
N PRO A 10 -13.24 2.97 -6.85
CA PRO A 10 -12.58 3.30 -8.11
C PRO A 10 -11.07 3.44 -7.94
N SER A 11 -10.62 3.79 -6.73
CA SER A 11 -9.20 3.82 -6.39
C SER A 11 -8.52 2.45 -6.46
N LEU A 12 -9.20 1.36 -6.06
CA LEU A 12 -8.63 0.01 -6.10
C LEU A 12 -8.55 -0.53 -7.53
N ALA A 13 -9.59 -0.28 -8.34
CA ALA A 13 -9.54 -0.64 -9.75
C ALA A 13 -8.42 0.12 -10.50
N ALA A 14 -8.28 1.41 -10.23
CA ALA A 14 -7.18 2.21 -10.78
C ALA A 14 -5.80 1.75 -10.26
N LEU A 15 -5.71 1.36 -8.99
CA LEU A 15 -4.48 0.80 -8.41
C LEU A 15 -4.09 -0.51 -9.11
N ASP A 16 -5.04 -1.43 -9.32
CA ASP A 16 -4.78 -2.70 -10.00
C ASP A 16 -4.25 -2.45 -11.43
N ALA A 17 -4.84 -1.51 -12.17
CA ALA A 17 -4.36 -1.12 -13.51
C ALA A 17 -2.92 -0.56 -13.48
N VAL A 18 -2.58 0.27 -12.50
CA VAL A 18 -1.21 0.81 -12.33
C VAL A 18 -0.23 -0.28 -11.92
N VAL A 19 -0.63 -1.23 -11.08
CA VAL A 19 0.20 -2.38 -10.70
C VAL A 19 0.48 -3.25 -11.92
N ASP A 20 -0.53 -3.51 -12.75
CA ASP A 20 -0.37 -4.29 -13.97
C ASP A 20 0.58 -3.62 -14.96
N LEU A 21 0.49 -2.29 -15.11
CA LEU A 21 1.44 -1.51 -15.89
C LEU A 21 2.86 -1.61 -15.31
N ALA A 22 3.01 -1.42 -14.00
CA ALA A 22 4.29 -1.48 -13.30
C ALA A 22 4.94 -2.87 -13.34
N CYS A 23 4.15 -3.94 -13.46
CA CYS A 23 4.63 -5.32 -13.54
C CYS A 23 5.10 -5.71 -14.95
N ARG A 24 4.91 -4.88 -15.97
CA ARG A 24 5.41 -5.15 -17.32
C ARG A 24 6.95 -5.10 -17.35
N PRO A 25 7.60 -5.76 -18.33
CA PRO A 25 9.04 -5.63 -18.53
C PRO A 25 9.48 -4.16 -18.57
N PRO A 26 10.65 -3.80 -18.00
CA PRO A 26 11.70 -4.69 -17.50
C PRO A 26 11.53 -5.16 -16.03
N THR A 27 10.39 -4.94 -15.38
CA THR A 27 10.18 -5.33 -13.98
C THR A 27 10.34 -6.84 -13.76
N GLY A 28 11.31 -7.23 -12.93
CA GLY A 28 11.55 -8.64 -12.59
C GLY A 28 10.48 -9.23 -11.67
N VAL A 29 10.40 -10.58 -11.65
CA VAL A 29 9.39 -11.35 -10.91
C VAL A 29 9.32 -10.98 -9.42
N SER A 30 10.47 -10.79 -8.77
CA SER A 30 10.52 -10.42 -7.34
C SER A 30 9.84 -9.07 -7.08
N ARG A 31 10.15 -8.05 -7.88
CA ARG A 31 9.55 -6.72 -7.76
C ARG A 31 8.07 -6.74 -8.10
N ALA A 32 7.66 -7.49 -9.12
CA ALA A 32 6.24 -7.67 -9.44
C ALA A 32 5.45 -8.29 -8.28
N LYS A 33 6.04 -9.27 -7.55
CA LYS A 33 5.42 -9.82 -6.33
C LYS A 33 5.30 -8.77 -5.23
N GLN A 34 6.33 -7.95 -5.02
CA GLN A 34 6.31 -6.87 -4.02
C GLN A 34 5.24 -5.81 -4.33
N LEU A 35 5.11 -5.39 -5.60
CA LEU A 35 4.09 -4.45 -6.05
C LEU A 35 2.67 -4.98 -5.78
N ARG A 36 2.40 -6.22 -6.16
CA ARG A 36 1.10 -6.87 -5.89
C ARG A 36 0.82 -7.05 -4.41
N TRP A 37 1.85 -7.35 -3.62
CA TRP A 37 1.73 -7.45 -2.18
C TRP A 37 1.32 -6.10 -1.56
N VAL A 38 2.01 -5.01 -1.89
CA VAL A 38 1.69 -3.66 -1.41
C VAL A 38 0.29 -3.22 -1.84
N ALA A 39 -0.12 -3.52 -3.08
CA ALA A 39 -1.48 -3.26 -3.53
C ALA A 39 -2.53 -4.04 -2.72
N GLY A 40 -2.25 -5.30 -2.41
CA GLY A 40 -3.08 -6.12 -1.52
C GLY A 40 -3.16 -5.57 -0.09
N GLU A 41 -2.08 -4.97 0.42
CA GLU A 41 -2.10 -4.31 1.72
C GLU A 41 -2.89 -3.00 1.72
N LEU A 42 -2.79 -2.17 0.67
CA LEU A 42 -3.61 -0.95 0.53
C LEU A 42 -5.10 -1.29 0.49
N ARG A 43 -5.47 -2.34 -0.26
CA ARG A 43 -6.84 -2.90 -0.25
C ARG A 43 -7.25 -3.32 1.16
N THR A 44 -6.41 -4.10 1.83
CA THR A 44 -6.69 -4.58 3.21
C THR A 44 -6.82 -3.40 4.19
N ALA A 45 -6.01 -2.37 4.06
CA ALA A 45 -6.07 -1.18 4.89
C ALA A 45 -7.39 -0.42 4.70
N LEU A 46 -7.86 -0.30 3.45
CA LEU A 46 -9.15 0.31 3.14
C LEU A 46 -10.31 -0.51 3.71
N GLU A 47 -10.32 -1.82 3.46
CA GLU A 47 -11.37 -2.76 3.93
C GLU A 47 -11.46 -2.80 5.46
N ARG A 48 -10.33 -2.68 6.16
CA ARG A 48 -10.27 -2.68 7.64
C ARG A 48 -10.46 -1.30 8.25
N GLY A 49 -10.67 -0.24 7.45
CA GLY A 49 -10.79 1.13 7.96
C GLY A 49 -9.50 1.69 8.58
N ALA A 50 -8.34 1.12 8.24
CA ALA A 50 -7.03 1.59 8.71
C ALA A 50 -6.55 2.85 7.96
N ILE A 51 -7.20 3.19 6.85
CA ILE A 51 -7.03 4.43 6.10
C ILE A 51 -8.38 5.12 5.90
N PRO A 52 -8.41 6.44 5.61
CA PRO A 52 -9.67 7.16 5.45
C PRO A 52 -10.58 6.57 4.36
N PRO A 53 -11.91 6.49 4.56
CA PRO A 53 -12.83 5.97 3.54
C PRO A 53 -12.84 6.83 2.26
N THR A 54 -12.45 8.10 2.38
CA THR A 54 -12.26 9.01 1.23
C THR A 54 -11.19 8.52 0.25
N ALA A 55 -10.26 7.66 0.69
CA ALA A 55 -9.26 7.00 -0.15
C ALA A 55 -9.88 6.02 -1.17
N ALA A 56 -11.11 5.57 -0.96
CA ALA A 56 -11.83 4.74 -1.92
C ALA A 56 -12.15 5.50 -3.23
N ARG A 57 -12.26 6.84 -3.18
CA ARG A 57 -12.88 7.66 -4.24
C ARG A 57 -12.03 7.80 -5.51
N SER A 58 -10.71 7.82 -5.38
CA SER A 58 -9.80 7.98 -6.52
C SER A 58 -8.39 7.49 -6.18
N LEU A 59 -7.59 7.18 -7.20
CA LEU A 59 -6.19 6.80 -7.01
C LEU A 59 -5.38 7.92 -6.32
N GLY A 60 -5.64 9.18 -6.67
CA GLY A 60 -5.03 10.34 -6.01
C GLY A 60 -5.35 10.42 -4.51
N ALA A 61 -6.59 10.11 -4.11
CA ALA A 61 -6.97 10.06 -2.70
C ALA A 61 -6.31 8.88 -1.96
N LEU A 62 -6.14 7.75 -2.65
CA LEU A 62 -5.46 6.57 -2.10
C LEU A 62 -3.95 6.79 -1.91
N LEU A 63 -3.33 7.56 -2.80
CA LEU A 63 -1.91 7.89 -2.77
C LEU A 63 -1.62 9.25 -2.13
N ALA A 64 -2.62 9.89 -1.51
CA ALA A 64 -2.44 11.15 -0.81
C ALA A 64 -1.50 10.98 0.40
N PRO A 65 -0.71 12.01 0.78
CA PRO A 65 0.27 11.91 1.85
C PRO A 65 -0.30 11.37 3.18
N ASP A 66 -1.44 11.89 3.62
CA ASP A 66 -2.09 11.45 4.86
C ASP A 66 -2.56 10.00 4.80
N THR A 67 -3.07 9.57 3.64
CA THR A 67 -3.47 8.17 3.40
C THR A 67 -2.28 7.24 3.46
N LEU A 68 -1.15 7.62 2.82
CA LEU A 68 0.07 6.82 2.84
C LEU A 68 0.70 6.77 4.23
N ALA A 69 0.66 7.87 4.99
CA ALA A 69 1.11 7.89 6.38
C ALA A 69 0.28 6.92 7.24
N ALA A 70 -1.05 6.97 7.15
CA ALA A 70 -1.95 6.06 7.86
C ALA A 70 -1.70 4.59 7.47
N TYR A 71 -1.57 4.29 6.17
CA TYR A 71 -1.22 2.96 5.67
C TYR A 71 0.09 2.45 6.27
N LEU A 72 1.14 3.26 6.21
CA LEU A 72 2.46 2.87 6.67
C LEU A 72 2.49 2.68 8.21
N THR A 73 1.74 3.47 8.97
CA THR A 73 1.57 3.27 10.42
C THR A 73 0.79 1.99 10.73
N ALA A 74 -0.26 1.69 9.97
CA ALA A 74 -1.00 0.44 10.11
C ALA A 74 -0.13 -0.79 9.80
N ALA A 75 0.72 -0.70 8.78
CA ALA A 75 1.67 -1.73 8.41
C ALA A 75 2.72 -1.99 9.51
N GLU A 76 3.26 -0.91 10.11
CA GLU A 76 4.22 -1.00 11.23
C GLU A 76 3.61 -1.68 12.46
N ARG A 77 2.37 -1.34 12.79
CA ARG A 77 1.57 -1.95 13.88
C ARG A 77 1.10 -3.37 13.58
N GLY A 78 1.44 -3.94 12.41
CA GLY A 78 1.07 -5.30 12.02
C GLY A 78 -0.40 -5.48 11.65
N LEU A 79 -1.18 -4.40 11.54
CA LEU A 79 -2.64 -4.44 11.31
C LEU A 79 -3.04 -4.98 9.94
N LEU A 80 -2.10 -5.07 9.00
CA LEU A 80 -2.32 -5.52 7.62
C LEU A 80 -1.94 -6.99 7.39
N ARG A 81 -1.41 -7.67 8.42
CA ARG A 81 -1.04 -9.08 8.33
C ARG A 81 -2.30 -9.94 8.23
N ARG A 82 -2.26 -10.95 7.35
CA ARG A 82 -3.30 -11.99 7.22
C ARG A 82 -3.05 -13.20 8.11
N LYS A 83 -1.81 -13.43 8.54
CA LYS A 83 -1.42 -14.53 9.44
C LYS A 83 -0.74 -13.97 10.69
N PRO A 84 -0.97 -14.58 11.87
CA PRO A 84 -0.19 -14.27 13.08
C PRO A 84 1.30 -14.46 12.79
N ALA A 85 2.13 -13.53 13.27
CA ALA A 85 3.58 -13.64 13.14
C ALA A 85 4.19 -14.17 14.43
N ALA A 86 5.30 -14.92 14.32
CA ALA A 86 6.07 -15.40 15.47
C ALA A 86 6.66 -14.26 16.32
N ARG A 87 6.78 -13.03 15.77
CA ARG A 87 7.10 -11.80 16.50
C ARG A 87 6.05 -10.72 16.15
N PRO A 88 5.08 -10.48 17.05
CA PRO A 88 3.94 -9.62 16.75
C PRO A 88 4.28 -8.13 16.69
N ASP A 89 5.35 -7.69 17.35
CA ASP A 89 5.38 -6.30 17.79
C ASP A 89 5.81 -5.28 16.72
N HIS A 90 6.56 -5.65 15.68
CA HIS A 90 7.00 -4.66 14.66
C HIS A 90 7.18 -5.26 13.25
N ALA A 91 6.94 -4.43 12.22
CA ALA A 91 7.40 -4.72 10.86
C ALA A 91 8.93 -4.65 10.79
N SER A 92 9.57 -5.58 10.04
CA SER A 92 11.03 -5.51 9.87
C SER A 92 11.40 -4.26 9.05
N PRO A 93 12.56 -3.62 9.32
CA PRO A 93 13.02 -2.46 8.55
C PRO A 93 13.09 -2.73 7.04
N ALA A 94 13.45 -3.95 6.63
CA ALA A 94 13.45 -4.37 5.24
C ALA A 94 12.05 -4.33 4.60
N SER A 95 11.01 -4.76 5.34
CA SER A 95 9.64 -4.73 4.83
C SER A 95 9.10 -3.31 4.69
N VAL A 96 9.53 -2.37 5.54
CA VAL A 96 9.16 -0.95 5.42
C VAL A 96 9.78 -0.35 4.15
N ARG A 97 11.08 -0.60 3.91
CA ARG A 97 11.75 -0.12 2.69
C ARG A 97 11.08 -0.62 1.41
N VAL A 98 10.71 -1.91 1.37
CA VAL A 98 10.00 -2.48 0.21
C VAL A 98 8.68 -1.77 -0.06
N ARG A 99 7.91 -1.43 0.98
CA ARG A 99 6.65 -0.69 0.83
C ARG A 99 6.89 0.68 0.22
N GLU A 100 7.81 1.44 0.79
CA GLU A 100 8.14 2.78 0.27
C GLU A 100 8.61 2.73 -1.18
N ASP A 101 9.50 1.80 -1.53
CA ASP A 101 10.00 1.65 -2.89
C ASP A 101 8.89 1.28 -3.88
N CYS A 102 7.97 0.42 -3.47
CA CYS A 102 6.80 0.08 -4.29
C CYS A 102 5.87 1.29 -4.44
N LEU A 103 5.60 2.03 -3.36
CA LEU A 103 4.79 3.25 -3.43
C LEU A 103 5.40 4.24 -4.42
N ARG A 104 6.71 4.52 -4.35
CA ARG A 104 7.40 5.40 -5.30
C ARG A 104 7.20 4.95 -6.75
N ILE A 105 7.34 3.65 -7.03
CA ILE A 105 7.09 3.11 -8.38
C ILE A 105 5.64 3.34 -8.81
N LEU A 106 4.68 3.05 -7.94
CA LEU A 106 3.26 3.24 -8.24
C LEU A 106 2.92 4.72 -8.49
N GLY A 107 3.52 5.64 -7.74
CA GLY A 107 3.39 7.08 -7.96
C GLY A 107 3.89 7.51 -9.34
N VAL A 108 5.10 7.07 -9.71
CA VAL A 108 5.67 7.34 -11.05
C VAL A 108 4.78 6.79 -12.15
N GLN A 109 4.30 5.55 -12.02
CA GLN A 109 3.45 4.90 -13.02
C GLN A 109 2.04 5.53 -13.11
N ALA A 110 1.56 6.09 -12.00
CA ALA A 110 0.30 6.82 -11.96
C ALA A 110 0.41 8.28 -12.41
N GLY A 111 1.63 8.80 -12.62
CA GLY A 111 1.86 10.23 -12.84
C GLY A 111 1.51 11.10 -11.64
N ILE A 112 1.53 10.53 -10.43
CA ILE A 112 1.17 11.21 -9.17
C ILE A 112 2.45 11.46 -8.37
N PRO A 113 2.81 12.72 -8.09
CA PRO A 113 3.92 13.02 -7.20
C PRO A 113 3.58 12.54 -5.79
N LEU A 114 4.47 11.73 -5.20
CA LEU A 114 4.28 11.20 -3.86
C LEU A 114 5.16 11.90 -2.83
N THR A 115 4.54 12.22 -1.70
CA THR A 115 5.24 12.61 -0.48
C THR A 115 5.04 11.50 0.54
N LEU A 116 6.12 10.79 0.86
CA LEU A 116 6.12 9.79 1.93
C LEU A 116 6.57 10.47 3.23
N PRO A 117 6.00 10.08 4.39
CA PRO A 117 6.40 10.66 5.66
C PRO A 117 7.89 10.42 5.92
N GLU A 118 8.58 11.44 6.42
CA GLU A 118 9.90 11.23 7.00
C GLU A 118 9.78 10.35 8.23
N ARG A 119 10.61 9.31 8.29
CA ARG A 119 10.64 8.38 9.41
C ARG A 119 12.05 8.32 9.95
N ASP A 120 12.17 8.48 11.26
CA ASP A 120 13.41 8.28 11.99
C ASP A 120 13.85 6.83 11.82
N ARG A 121 14.81 6.63 10.93
CA ARG A 121 15.35 5.31 10.61
C ARG A 121 16.40 4.99 11.67
N PRO A 122 16.27 3.90 12.44
CA PRO A 122 17.40 3.44 13.23
C PRO A 122 18.55 3.12 12.25
N LYS A 123 19.70 3.79 12.44
CA LYS A 123 20.92 3.47 11.71
C LYS A 123 21.29 2.04 12.08
N VAL A 124 21.20 1.13 11.11
CA VAL A 124 21.76 -0.20 11.27
C VAL A 124 23.27 -0.02 11.16
N THR A 125 23.93 0.07 12.32
CA THR A 125 25.38 -0.18 12.47
C THR A 125 25.69 -1.64 12.31
#